data_AF-A0A183EVY8-F1
#
_entry.id   AF-A0A183EVY8-F1
#
_cell.length_a   1.000
_cell.length_b   1.000
_cell.length_c   1.000
_cell.angle_alpha   90.00
_cell.angle_beta   90.00
_cell.angle_gamma   90.00
#
_symmetry.space_group_name_H-M   'P 1'
#
loop_
_entity.id
_entity.type
_entity.pdbx_description
1 polymer ?
#
loop_
_entity_poly.entity_id
_entity_poly.type
_entity_poly.pdbx_seq_one_letter_code
_entity_poly.pdbx_strand_id
1 'polypeptide(L)'
;MYRYYGCHYLGAAHGVMGILQMLLCFSEFLDGQAKKDTIETLDWIVSLQLKNGNFPAEVEERGIDLGEDELVHWCHGATGSVHLMIVAYLRTHNEHYLKVGVTFHMFLCDVPSRFIFYLAV
;
A
#
# COMPACT_ATOMS: atom_id res chain seq x y z
N MET A 1 1.60 -14.68 6.55
CA MET A 1 1.67 -13.21 6.73
C MET A 1 3.05 -12.87 7.26
N TYR A 2 3.69 -11.84 6.68
CA TYR A 2 5.05 -11.44 6.99
C TYR A 2 5.09 -10.58 8.26
N ARG A 3 6.23 -10.61 8.98
CA ARG A 3 6.45 -9.81 10.18
C ARG A 3 7.85 -9.21 10.19
N TYR A 4 7.95 -8.01 10.75
CA TYR A 4 9.21 -7.35 11.07
C TYR A 4 9.11 -6.79 12.50
N TYR A 5 10.10 -7.08 13.35
CA TYR A 5 10.05 -6.79 14.79
C TYR A 5 8.75 -7.20 15.51
N GLY A 6 8.11 -8.29 15.04
CA GLY A 6 6.88 -8.82 15.63
C GLY A 6 5.58 -8.21 15.09
N CYS A 7 5.63 -7.11 14.34
CA CYS A 7 4.48 -6.43 13.76
C CYS A 7 4.19 -6.89 12.33
N HIS A 8 2.91 -6.89 11.94
CA HIS A 8 2.48 -7.18 10.56
C HIS A 8 2.31 -5.88 9.78
N TYR A 9 3.43 -5.29 9.38
CA TYR A 9 3.39 -4.04 8.66
C TYR A 9 2.81 -4.17 7.25
N LEU A 10 2.09 -3.12 6.85
CA LEU A 10 1.47 -3.02 5.55
C LEU A 10 2.32 -2.20 4.57
N GLY A 11 3.00 -1.16 5.04
CA GLY A 11 3.67 -0.16 4.21
C GLY A 11 4.87 -0.67 3.38
N ALA A 12 5.46 0.23 2.57
CA ALA A 12 6.42 -0.14 1.54
C ALA A 12 7.81 -0.53 2.08
N ALA A 13 8.24 0.06 3.21
CA ALA A 13 9.60 -0.10 3.70
C ALA A 13 9.87 -1.48 4.30
N HIS A 14 8.94 -2.00 5.10
CA HIS A 14 9.14 -3.23 5.88
C HIS A 14 7.84 -4.07 5.96
N GLY A 15 6.87 -3.76 5.10
CA GLY A 15 5.56 -4.39 5.07
C GLY A 15 5.23 -5.07 3.75
N VAL A 16 3.99 -5.55 3.67
CA VAL A 16 3.49 -6.35 2.55
C VAL A 16 3.48 -5.57 1.23
N MET A 17 3.29 -4.26 1.24
CA MET A 17 3.27 -3.47 0.01
C MET A 17 4.60 -3.52 -0.76
N GLY A 18 5.73 -3.42 -0.06
CA GLY A 18 7.05 -3.52 -0.68
C GLY A 18 7.32 -4.92 -1.24
N ILE A 19 6.89 -5.95 -0.51
CA ILE A 19 7.00 -7.35 -0.94
C ILE A 19 6.18 -7.57 -2.22
N LEU A 20 4.92 -7.13 -2.25
CA LEU A 20 4.05 -7.27 -3.43
C LEU A 20 4.59 -6.51 -4.62
N GLN A 21 5.13 -5.31 -4.44
CA GLN A 21 5.74 -4.54 -5.52
C GLN A 21 6.86 -5.36 -6.18
N MET A 22 7.73 -5.98 -5.39
CA MET A 22 8.79 -6.85 -5.91
C MET A 22 8.25 -8.09 -6.63
N LEU A 23 7.26 -8.78 -6.05
CA LEU A 23 6.65 -9.96 -6.66
C LEU A 23 5.98 -9.63 -8.01
N LEU A 24 5.33 -8.48 -8.12
CA LEU A 24 4.73 -8.02 -9.36
C LEU A 24 5.78 -7.65 -10.41
N CYS A 25 6.88 -6.99 -10.02
CA CYS A 25 7.99 -6.64 -10.92
C CYS A 25 8.64 -7.87 -11.56
N PHE A 26 8.67 -9.00 -10.85
CA PHE A 26 9.34 -10.24 -11.29
C PHE A 26 8.34 -11.40 -11.45
N SER A 27 7.09 -11.10 -11.81
CA SER A 27 6.02 -12.11 -11.80
C SER A 27 6.24 -13.24 -12.80
N GLU A 28 7.05 -13.06 -13.85
CA GLU A 28 7.45 -14.12 -14.77
C GLU A 28 8.20 -15.28 -14.10
N PHE A 29 8.86 -15.03 -12.96
CA PHE A 29 9.58 -16.04 -12.18
C PHE A 29 8.69 -16.75 -11.15
N LEU A 30 7.42 -16.33 -11.02
CA LEU A 30 6.46 -16.94 -10.10
C LEU A 30 5.67 -18.06 -10.80
N ASP A 31 5.45 -19.14 -10.07
CA ASP A 31 4.53 -20.19 -10.49
C ASP A 31 3.06 -19.72 -10.44
N GLY A 32 2.15 -20.56 -10.92
CA GLY A 32 0.72 -20.21 -10.99
C GLY A 32 0.09 -19.93 -9.62
N GLN A 33 0.50 -20.64 -8.57
CA GLN A 33 -0.04 -20.45 -7.23
C GLN A 33 0.49 -19.15 -6.61
N ALA A 34 1.80 -18.91 -6.71
CA ALA A 34 2.42 -17.67 -6.22
C ALA A 34 1.87 -16.43 -6.93
N LYS A 35 1.59 -16.50 -8.23
CA LYS A 35 0.89 -15.42 -8.95
C LYS A 35 -0.50 -15.15 -8.39
N LYS A 36 -1.28 -16.22 -8.18
CA LYS A 36 -2.62 -16.12 -7.60
C LYS A 36 -2.58 -15.51 -6.21
N ASP A 37 -1.72 -16.02 -5.33
CA ASP A 37 -1.56 -15.52 -3.96
C ASP A 37 -1.12 -14.05 -3.94
N THR A 38 -0.25 -13.64 -4.89
CA THR A 38 0.18 -12.24 -5.05
C THR A 38 -1.01 -11.33 -5.36
N ILE A 39 -1.87 -11.73 -6.30
CA ILE A 39 -3.06 -10.94 -6.66
C ILE A 39 -4.10 -10.93 -5.54
N GLU A 40 -4.37 -12.08 -4.91
CA GLU A 40 -5.32 -12.14 -3.78
C GLU A 40 -4.85 -11.29 -2.58
N THR A 41 -3.55 -11.28 -2.32
CA THR A 41 -2.96 -10.42 -1.26
C THR A 41 -3.02 -8.94 -1.65
N LEU A 42 -2.79 -8.61 -2.91
CA LEU A 42 -2.94 -7.24 -3.43
C LEU A 42 -4.38 -6.74 -3.28
N ASP A 43 -5.37 -7.56 -3.66
CA ASP A 43 -6.79 -7.22 -3.52
C ASP A 43 -7.18 -7.06 -2.04
N TRP A 44 -6.61 -7.90 -1.17
CA TRP A 44 -6.75 -7.72 0.27
C TRP A 44 -6.16 -6.39 0.74
N ILE A 45 -4.95 -5.99 0.31
CA ILE A 45 -4.38 -4.67 0.62
C ILE A 45 -5.31 -3.54 0.18
N VAL A 46 -5.84 -3.60 -1.04
CA VAL A 46 -6.80 -2.61 -1.55
C VAL A 46 -8.03 -2.50 -0.66
N SER A 47 -8.53 -3.64 -0.15
CA SER A 47 -9.68 -3.67 0.77
C SER A 47 -9.42 -2.99 2.13
N LEU A 48 -8.17 -2.69 2.46
CA LEU A 48 -7.79 -1.99 3.69
C LEU A 48 -7.78 -0.46 3.54
N GLN A 49 -7.99 0.07 2.33
CA GLN A 49 -8.01 1.51 2.12
C GLN A 49 -9.11 2.17 2.97
N LEU A 50 -8.72 3.18 3.74
CA LEU A 50 -9.60 3.97 4.56
C LEU A 50 -10.45 4.93 3.71
N LYS A 51 -11.54 5.46 4.27
CA LYS A 51 -12.44 6.37 3.56
C LYS A 51 -11.75 7.64 3.05
N ASN A 52 -10.70 8.10 3.73
CA ASN A 52 -9.88 9.24 3.34
C ASN A 52 -8.80 8.89 2.30
N GLY A 53 -8.75 7.64 1.83
CA GLY A 53 -7.75 7.16 0.87
C GLY A 53 -6.44 6.68 1.49
N ASN A 54 -6.25 6.84 2.81
CA ASN A 54 -5.06 6.37 3.53
C ASN A 54 -5.08 4.85 3.76
N PHE A 55 -3.98 4.30 4.27
CA PHE A 55 -3.86 2.89 4.66
C PHE A 55 -3.32 2.78 6.09
N PRO A 56 -3.73 1.76 6.86
CA PRO A 56 -3.13 1.50 8.17
C PRO A 56 -1.63 1.18 8.05
N ALA A 57 -0.85 1.45 9.09
CA ALA A 57 0.58 1.14 9.11
C ALA A 57 0.81 -0.36 9.29
N GLU A 58 -0.02 -1.00 10.11
CA GLU A 58 0.01 -2.43 10.41
C GLU A 58 -1.40 -3.04 10.43
N VAL A 59 -1.48 -4.37 10.39
CA VAL A 59 -2.74 -5.12 10.32
C VAL A 59 -3.61 -4.89 11.55
N GLU A 60 -2.96 -4.75 12.71
CA GLU A 60 -3.58 -4.52 14.01
C GLU A 60 -4.33 -3.18 14.07
N GLU A 61 -3.95 -2.20 13.26
CA GLU A 61 -4.62 -0.89 13.16
C GLU A 61 -5.86 -0.91 12.24
N ARG A 62 -6.19 -2.05 11.63
CA ARG A 62 -7.32 -2.14 10.70
C ARG A 62 -8.63 -1.76 11.39
N GLY A 63 -9.26 -0.70 10.87
CA GLY A 63 -10.56 -0.20 11.36
C GLY A 63 -10.46 0.67 12.62
N ILE A 64 -9.25 1.01 13.05
CA ILE A 64 -9.00 2.00 14.09
C ILE A 64 -8.91 3.39 13.44
N ASP A 65 -9.65 4.35 13.96
CA ASP A 65 -9.53 5.76 13.58
C ASP A 65 -8.46 6.40 14.47
N LEU A 66 -7.30 6.70 13.88
CA LEU A 66 -6.16 7.31 14.56
C LEU A 66 -6.19 8.85 14.48
N GLY A 67 -7.15 9.44 13.75
CA GLY A 67 -7.30 10.88 13.60
C GLY A 67 -6.00 11.58 13.15
N GLU A 68 -5.43 12.41 14.02
CA GLU A 68 -4.22 13.16 13.70
C GLU A 68 -2.95 12.28 13.64
N ASP A 69 -2.96 11.13 14.31
CA ASP A 69 -1.83 10.19 14.40
C ASP A 69 -1.70 9.27 13.17
N GLU A 70 -2.60 9.40 12.18
CA GLU A 70 -2.48 8.66 10.93
C GLU A 70 -1.17 8.98 10.18
N LEU A 71 -0.41 7.93 9.86
CA LEU A 71 0.82 8.03 9.10
C LEU A 71 0.54 8.13 7.59
N VAL A 72 1.19 9.09 6.93
CA VAL A 72 1.07 9.35 5.49
C VAL A 72 2.47 9.41 4.86
N HIS A 73 3.24 8.35 5.07
CA HIS A 73 4.65 8.27 4.70
C HIS A 73 4.91 7.18 3.66
N TRP A 74 6.08 7.22 3.02
CA TRP A 74 6.50 6.13 2.13
C TRP A 74 6.58 4.80 2.90
N CYS A 75 7.13 4.83 4.12
CA CYS A 75 7.29 3.64 4.94
C CYS A 75 5.97 3.09 5.49
N HIS A 76 4.98 3.94 5.75
CA HIS A 76 3.67 3.58 6.32
C HIS A 76 2.57 4.49 5.77
N GLY A 77 1.47 3.90 5.29
CA GLY A 77 0.32 4.62 4.77
C GLY A 77 0.31 4.80 3.26
N ALA A 78 -0.53 5.72 2.77
CA ALA A 78 -0.86 5.81 1.36
C ALA A 78 0.29 6.24 0.43
N THR A 79 1.26 7.02 0.91
CA THR A 79 2.39 7.40 0.04
C THR A 79 3.18 6.17 -0.43
N GLY A 80 3.36 5.16 0.44
CA GLY A 80 3.97 3.88 0.05
C GLY A 80 3.10 3.04 -0.89
N SER A 81 1.77 3.13 -0.78
CA SER A 81 0.85 2.34 -1.60
C SER A 81 0.78 2.82 -3.05
N VAL A 82 1.02 4.10 -3.34
CA VAL A 82 1.01 4.65 -4.71
C VAL A 82 1.93 3.85 -5.64
N HIS A 83 3.16 3.55 -5.22
CA HIS A 83 4.11 2.80 -6.02
C HIS A 83 3.61 1.38 -6.33
N LEU A 84 3.06 0.71 -5.32
CA LEU A 84 2.45 -0.62 -5.50
C LEU A 84 1.29 -0.55 -6.51
N MET A 85 0.39 0.42 -6.37
CA MET A 85 -0.78 0.55 -7.25
C MET A 85 -0.40 0.83 -8.71
N ILE A 86 0.65 1.62 -8.94
CA ILE A 86 1.18 1.86 -10.30
C ILE A 86 1.73 0.55 -10.88
N VAL A 87 2.57 -0.19 -10.14
CA VAL A 87 3.12 -1.46 -10.61
C VAL A 87 2.02 -2.49 -10.85
N ALA A 88 1.02 -2.56 -9.95
CA ALA A 88 -0.15 -3.42 -10.11
C ALA A 88 -0.92 -3.13 -11.39
N TYR A 89 -1.24 -1.85 -11.67
CA TYR A 89 -1.87 -1.45 -12.91
C TYR A 89 -1.03 -1.82 -14.13
N LEU A 90 0.28 -1.55 -14.12
CA LEU A 90 1.16 -1.85 -15.25
C LEU A 90 1.27 -3.35 -15.55
N ARG A 91 1.14 -4.22 -14.54
CA ARG A 91 1.27 -5.68 -14.70
C ARG A 91 -0.05 -6.40 -14.96
N THR A 92 -1.17 -5.82 -14.53
CA THR A 92 -2.50 -6.46 -14.64
C THR A 92 -3.41 -5.77 -15.64
N HIS A 93 -3.12 -4.52 -16.01
CA HIS A 93 -4.00 -3.62 -16.76
C HIS A 93 -5.38 -3.39 -16.11
N ASN A 94 -5.53 -3.71 -14.82
CA ASN A 94 -6.76 -3.49 -14.09
C ASN A 94 -6.82 -2.04 -13.59
N GLU A 95 -7.73 -1.25 -14.17
CA GLU A 95 -7.93 0.16 -13.80
C GLU A 95 -8.32 0.37 -12.33
N HIS A 96 -8.83 -0.66 -11.65
CA HIS A 96 -9.18 -0.56 -10.24
C HIS A 96 -7.98 -0.15 -9.39
N TYR A 97 -6.79 -0.74 -9.63
CA TYR A 97 -5.58 -0.40 -8.90
C TYR A 97 -5.14 1.04 -9.16
N LEU A 98 -5.25 1.51 -10.41
CA LEU A 98 -4.96 2.91 -10.74
C LEU A 98 -5.89 3.87 -9.99
N LYS A 99 -7.19 3.57 -9.94
CA LYS A 99 -8.18 4.38 -9.21
C LYS A 99 -7.84 4.46 -7.73
N VAL A 100 -7.52 3.33 -7.09
CA VAL A 100 -7.11 3.25 -5.68
C VAL A 100 -5.87 4.12 -5.41
N GLY A 101 -4.86 4.05 -6.28
CA GLY A 101 -3.65 4.87 -6.16
C GLY A 101 -3.90 6.37 -6.34
N VAL A 102 -4.87 6.75 -7.17
CA VAL A 102 -5.23 8.17 -7.42
C VAL A 102 -6.18 8.73 -6.36
N THR A 103 -6.99 7.90 -5.68
CA THR A 103 -7.84 8.36 -4.55
C THR A 103 -7.01 9.08 -3.48
N PHE A 104 -5.76 8.69 -3.27
CA PHE A 104 -4.83 9.40 -2.39
C PHE A 104 -4.33 10.74 -2.94
N HIS A 105 -4.21 10.91 -4.26
CA HIS A 105 -3.79 12.18 -4.84
C HIS A 105 -4.77 13.33 -4.48
N MET A 106 -6.06 13.03 -4.34
CA MET A 106 -7.04 14.00 -3.84
C MET A 106 -6.76 14.41 -2.38
N PHE A 107 -6.32 13.49 -1.53
CA PHE A 107 -5.92 13.78 -0.14
C PHE A 107 -4.67 14.68 -0.07
N LEU A 108 -3.70 14.50 -0.98
CA LEU A 108 -2.49 15.33 -1.02
C LEU A 108 -2.76 16.80 -1.37
N CYS A 109 -3.76 17.05 -2.23
CA CYS A 109 -4.14 18.42 -2.61
C CYS A 109 -4.93 19.14 -1.51
N ASP A 110 -5.64 18.40 -0.65
CA ASP A 110 -6.49 18.96 0.40
C ASP A 110 -5.75 19.20 1.74
N VAL A 111 -4.56 18.61 1.95
CA VAL A 111 -3.78 18.75 3.20
C VAL A 111 -2.33 19.18 2.96
N PRO A 112 -2.08 20.41 2.49
CA PRO A 112 -0.74 20.91 2.14
C PRO A 112 0.26 20.97 3.32
N SER A 113 -0.21 20.94 4.58
CA SER A 113 0.65 20.90 5.77
C SER A 113 1.28 19.53 6.05
N ARG A 114 0.79 18.45 5.42
CA ARG A 114 1.34 17.08 5.58
C ARG A 114 2.35 16.71 4.48
N PHE A 115 2.76 17.68 3.65
CA PHE A 115 3.63 17.47 2.48
C PHE A 115 5.12 17.25 2.82
N ILE A 116 5.52 17.47 4.07
CA ILE A 116 6.90 17.29 4.52
C ILE A 116 6.97 15.90 5.16
N PHE A 117 7.27 14.86 4.38
CA PHE A 117 8.03 13.64 4.77
C PHE A 117 7.97 12.61 3.62
N TYR A 118 8.50 12.97 2.45
CA TYR A 118 8.47 12.09 1.27
C TYR A 118 9.63 11.09 1.17
N LEU A 119 10.63 11.12 2.06
CA LEU A 119 11.82 10.25 1.95
C LEU A 119 12.58 10.00 3.27
N ALA A 120 12.06 10.43 4.42
CA ALA A 120 12.74 10.15 5.68
C ALA A 120 12.46 8.69 6.09
N VAL A 121 13.51 7.88 5.98
CA VAL A 121 13.65 6.56 6.62
C VAL A 121 13.72 6.74 8.12
#